data_AF-A0A7J3VQB7-F1
#
_entry.id   AF-A0A7J3VQB7-F1
#
_cell.length_a   1.000
_cell.length_b   1.000
_cell.length_c   1.000
_cell.angle_alpha   90.00
_cell.angle_beta   90.00
_cell.angle_gamma   90.00
#
_symmetry.space_group_name_H-M   'P 1'
#
loop_
_entity.id
_entity.type
_entity.pdbx_description
1 polymer ?
#
loop_
_entity_poly.entity_id
_entity_poly.type
_entity_poly.pdbx_seq_one_letter_code
_entity_poly.pdbx_strand_id
1 'polypeptide(L)'
;HMILGAIIPFYMLYIMHFMSKDLAKHSQTEKLILAEIIDSLKGTDPLFAKNIHDYKTIEEKSTFLYIILGIITLGIFMLYWAYAITKSYNTHILNHRVIDYEILQSLRRVAPIAN
;
A
#
# COMPACT_ATOMS: atom_id res chain seq x y z
N HIS A 1 -9.98 -35.54 -7.06
CA HIS A 1 -9.19 -34.59 -7.87
C HIS A 1 -10.03 -33.48 -8.51
N MET A 2 -11.23 -33.75 -9.05
CA MET A 2 -12.07 -32.74 -9.74
C MET A 2 -12.56 -31.58 -8.85
N ILE A 3 -12.93 -31.87 -7.60
CA ILE A 3 -13.45 -30.87 -6.64
C ILE A 3 -12.36 -29.88 -6.21
N LEU A 4 -11.12 -30.36 -6.00
CA LEU A 4 -10.00 -29.52 -5.60
C LEU A 4 -9.61 -28.53 -6.71
N GLY A 5 -9.64 -28.97 -7.98
CA GLY A 5 -9.37 -28.12 -9.13
C GLY A 5 -10.40 -27.00 -9.33
N ALA A 6 -11.65 -27.22 -8.92
CA ALA A 6 -12.70 -26.21 -8.99
C ALA A 6 -12.58 -25.16 -7.87
N ILE A 7 -12.18 -25.54 -6.65
CA ILE A 7 -12.14 -24.64 -5.48
C ILE A 7 -10.95 -23.66 -5.53
N ILE A 8 -9.77 -24.14 -5.98
CA ILE A 8 -8.53 -23.36 -6.03
C ILE A 8 -8.69 -21.99 -6.74
N PRO A 9 -9.26 -21.89 -7.95
CA PRO A 9 -9.39 -20.59 -8.64
C PRO A 9 -10.30 -19.60 -7.91
N PHE A 10 -11.39 -20.05 -7.26
CA PHE A 10 -12.25 -19.17 -6.46
C PHE A 10 -11.53 -18.67 -5.20
N TYR A 11 -10.75 -19.53 -4.56
CA TYR A 11 -9.95 -19.13 -3.40
C TYR A 11 -8.86 -18.11 -3.79
N MET A 12 -8.18 -18.30 -4.92
CA MET A 12 -7.21 -17.34 -5.45
C MET A 12 -7.86 -15.99 -5.80
N LEU A 13 -9.06 -16.01 -6.40
CA LEU A 13 -9.84 -14.79 -6.65
C LEU A 13 -10.16 -14.04 -5.36
N TYR A 14 -10.60 -14.75 -4.33
CA TYR A 14 -10.89 -14.18 -3.02
C TYR A 14 -9.65 -13.54 -2.40
N ILE A 15 -8.50 -14.22 -2.39
CA ILE A 15 -7.24 -13.68 -1.87
C ILE A 15 -6.85 -12.42 -2.64
N MET A 16 -6.87 -12.44 -3.97
CA MET A 16 -6.47 -11.27 -4.77
C MET A 16 -7.39 -10.07 -4.58
N HIS A 17 -8.69 -10.31 -4.47
CA HIS A 17 -9.66 -9.27 -4.09
C HIS A 17 -9.34 -8.68 -2.72
N PHE A 18 -9.23 -9.56 -1.72
CA PHE A 18 -8.97 -9.17 -0.34
C PHE A 18 -7.67 -8.37 -0.22
N MET A 19 -6.57 -8.87 -0.78
CA MET A 19 -5.27 -8.19 -0.76
C MET A 19 -5.31 -6.83 -1.46
N SER A 20 -5.96 -6.73 -2.62
CA SER A 20 -6.04 -5.45 -3.35
C SER A 20 -6.81 -4.40 -2.54
N LYS A 21 -7.91 -4.81 -1.93
CA LYS A 21 -8.79 -3.91 -1.16
C LYS A 21 -8.19 -3.52 0.18
N ASP A 22 -7.61 -4.49 0.88
CA ASP A 22 -6.96 -4.28 2.18
C ASP A 22 -5.77 -3.31 2.04
N LEU A 23 -4.93 -3.53 1.03
CA LEU A 23 -3.79 -2.67 0.73
C LEU A 23 -4.20 -1.22 0.40
N ALA A 24 -5.24 -1.04 -0.42
CA ALA A 24 -5.77 0.29 -0.72
C ALA A 24 -6.30 0.98 0.54
N LYS A 25 -7.11 0.28 1.35
CA LYS A 25 -7.67 0.80 2.60
C LYS A 25 -6.59 1.17 3.61
N HIS A 26 -5.57 0.32 3.74
CA HIS A 26 -4.43 0.56 4.62
C HIS A 26 -3.69 1.84 4.23
N SER A 27 -3.32 1.97 2.95
CA SER A 27 -2.60 3.15 2.45
C SER A 27 -3.38 4.45 2.62
N GLN A 28 -4.71 4.44 2.48
CA GLN A 28 -5.53 5.63 2.77
C GLN A 28 -5.54 6.00 4.25
N THR A 29 -5.66 5.01 5.14
CA THR A 29 -5.65 5.23 6.59
C THR A 29 -4.30 5.77 7.04
N GLU A 30 -3.23 5.21 6.51
CA GLU A 30 -1.87 5.61 6.80
C GLU A 30 -1.57 7.03 6.34
N LYS A 31 -2.10 7.46 5.18
CA LYS A 31 -1.98 8.86 4.74
C LYS A 31 -2.50 9.84 5.79
N LEU A 32 -3.62 9.53 6.45
CA LEU A 32 -4.20 10.39 7.49
C LEU A 32 -3.29 10.48 8.71
N ILE A 33 -2.74 9.34 9.16
CA ILE A 33 -1.81 9.28 10.28
C ILE A 33 -0.52 10.04 9.96
N LEU A 34 0.04 9.81 8.77
CA LEU A 34 1.26 10.50 8.32
C LEU A 34 1.03 12.00 8.15
N ALA A 35 -0.16 12.44 7.73
CA ALA A 35 -0.50 13.85 7.64
C ALA A 35 -0.34 14.53 9.00
N GLU A 36 -0.92 13.93 10.05
CA GLU A 36 -0.87 14.43 11.42
C GLU A 36 0.58 14.48 11.97
N ILE A 37 1.35 13.41 11.74
CA ILE A 37 2.75 13.33 12.19
C ILE A 37 3.60 14.39 11.47
N ILE A 38 3.46 14.51 10.16
CA ILE A 38 4.21 15.47 9.34
C ILE A 38 3.89 16.90 9.76
N ASP A 39 2.62 17.22 10.00
CA ASP A 39 2.21 18.57 10.43
C ASP A 39 2.78 18.92 11.81
N SER A 40 2.67 17.98 12.76
CA SER A 40 3.26 18.11 14.10
C SER A 40 4.78 18.31 14.07
N LEU A 41 5.49 17.55 13.23
CA LEU A 41 6.93 17.65 13.07
C LEU A 41 7.35 18.95 12.39
N LYS A 42 6.62 19.44 11.40
CA LYS A 42 6.90 20.76 10.79
C LYS A 42 6.82 21.90 11.79
N GLY A 43 5.90 21.82 12.74
CA GLY A 43 5.79 22.82 13.82
C GLY A 43 6.97 22.80 14.79
N THR A 44 7.70 21.68 14.88
CA THR A 44 8.74 21.46 15.91
C THR A 44 10.16 21.45 15.32
N ASP A 45 10.34 20.95 14.10
CA ASP A 45 11.63 20.80 13.40
C ASP A 45 11.68 21.70 12.14
N PRO A 46 12.38 22.85 12.20
CA PRO A 46 12.52 23.75 11.06
C PRO A 46 13.22 23.12 9.84
N LEU A 47 13.95 22.01 10.02
CA LEU A 47 14.69 21.33 8.95
C LEU A 47 13.87 20.19 8.30
N PHE A 48 12.65 19.93 8.77
CA PHE A 48 11.81 18.88 8.20
C PHE A 48 11.10 19.34 6.93
N ALA A 49 11.65 18.97 5.77
CA ALA A 49 11.20 19.45 4.46
C ALA A 49 10.08 18.61 3.80
N LYS A 50 9.65 17.49 4.40
CA LYS A 50 8.72 16.55 3.75
C LYS A 50 7.31 17.12 3.64
N ASN A 51 6.65 16.92 2.50
CA ASN A 51 5.24 17.25 2.33
C ASN A 51 4.37 15.99 2.23
N ILE A 52 3.24 15.95 2.93
CA ILE A 52 2.28 14.85 2.84
C ILE A 52 1.71 14.69 1.41
N HIS A 53 1.70 15.76 0.61
CA HIS A 53 1.27 15.70 -0.78
C HIS A 53 2.16 14.79 -1.64
N ASP A 54 3.40 14.53 -1.22
CA ASP A 54 4.31 13.61 -1.90
C ASP A 54 4.02 12.14 -1.55
N TYR A 55 3.17 11.87 -0.54
CA TYR A 55 2.76 10.52 -0.19
C TYR A 55 1.71 10.00 -1.19
N LYS A 56 2.17 9.15 -2.10
CA LYS A 56 1.31 8.49 -3.08
C LYS A 56 0.58 7.31 -2.45
N THR A 57 -0.73 7.45 -2.29
CA THR A 57 -1.60 6.34 -1.86
C THR A 57 -1.82 5.33 -2.97
N ILE A 58 -2.11 4.11 -2.57
CA ILE A 58 -2.53 3.06 -3.49
C ILE A 58 -3.98 3.30 -3.88
N GLU A 59 -4.22 3.40 -5.18
CA GLU A 59 -5.55 3.54 -5.76
C GLU A 59 -6.31 2.22 -5.66
N GLU A 60 -7.59 2.28 -5.28
CA GLU A 60 -8.46 1.12 -5.30
C GLU A 60 -8.71 0.67 -6.75
N LYS A 61 -8.50 -0.62 -6.99
CA LYS A 61 -8.74 -1.24 -8.31
C LYS A 61 -10.09 -1.94 -8.31
N SER A 62 -10.88 -1.71 -9.36
CA SER A 62 -12.17 -2.38 -9.53
C SER A 62 -11.97 -3.90 -9.67
N THR A 63 -12.27 -4.63 -8.61
CA THR A 63 -12.17 -6.10 -8.60
C THR A 63 -13.08 -6.72 -9.65
N PHE A 64 -14.29 -6.17 -9.82
CA PHE A 64 -15.25 -6.66 -10.80
C PHE A 64 -14.70 -6.59 -12.24
N LEU A 65 -14.07 -5.46 -12.60
CA LEU A 65 -13.42 -5.30 -13.90
C LEU A 65 -12.31 -6.34 -14.08
N TYR A 66 -11.50 -6.57 -13.04
CA TYR A 66 -10.40 -7.53 -13.09
C TYR A 66 -10.88 -8.99 -13.22
N ILE A 67 -12.01 -9.34 -12.61
CA ILE A 67 -12.68 -10.64 -12.79
C ILE A 67 -13.16 -10.79 -14.24
N ILE A 68 -13.81 -9.77 -14.80
CA ILE A 68 -14.27 -9.79 -16.21
C ILE A 68 -13.07 -9.98 -17.16
N LEU A 69 -11.98 -9.23 -16.98
CA LEU A 69 -10.78 -9.40 -17.79
C LEU A 69 -10.17 -10.80 -17.59
N GLY A 70 -10.21 -11.34 -16.36
CA GLY A 70 -9.86 -12.72 -16.06
C GLY A 70 -10.64 -13.72 -16.91
N ILE A 71 -11.96 -13.57 -17.01
CA ILE A 71 -12.82 -14.44 -17.82
C ILE A 71 -12.54 -14.28 -19.32
N ILE A 72 -12.48 -13.03 -19.82
CA ILE A 72 -12.26 -12.74 -21.25
C ILE A 72 -10.90 -13.28 -21.73
N THR A 73 -9.88 -13.23 -20.88
CA THR A 73 -8.53 -13.73 -21.19
C THR A 73 -8.32 -15.20 -20.81
N LEU A 74 -9.38 -15.94 -20.49
CA LEU A 74 -9.33 -17.36 -20.07
C LEU A 74 -8.34 -17.60 -18.91
N GLY A 75 -8.28 -16.66 -17.97
CA GLY A 75 -7.45 -16.73 -16.77
C GLY A 75 -6.05 -16.13 -16.90
N ILE A 76 -5.58 -15.78 -18.10
CA ILE A 76 -4.22 -15.22 -18.28
C ILE A 76 -4.05 -13.90 -17.52
N PHE A 77 -5.07 -13.05 -17.52
CA PHE A 77 -5.05 -11.77 -16.80
C PHE A 77 -4.90 -11.94 -15.28
N MET A 78 -5.23 -13.11 -14.71
CA MET A 78 -5.05 -13.38 -13.29
C MET A 78 -3.56 -13.36 -12.89
N LEU A 79 -2.67 -13.80 -13.79
CA LEU A 79 -1.22 -13.72 -13.57
C LEU A 79 -0.74 -12.27 -13.56
N TYR A 80 -1.25 -11.46 -14.49
CA TYR A 80 -0.99 -10.02 -14.51
C TYR A 80 -1.49 -9.33 -13.23
N TRP A 81 -2.69 -9.70 -12.76
CA TRP A 81 -3.24 -9.14 -11.53
C TRP A 81 -2.37 -9.49 -10.32
N ALA A 82 -1.96 -10.75 -10.18
CA ALA A 82 -1.04 -11.17 -9.13
C ALA A 82 0.28 -10.37 -9.16
N TYR A 83 0.87 -10.18 -10.35
CA TYR A 83 2.04 -9.32 -10.53
C TYR A 83 1.76 -7.88 -10.09
N ALA A 84 0.61 -7.31 -10.49
CA ALA A 84 0.25 -5.94 -10.18
C ALA A 84 0.08 -5.71 -8.67
N ILE A 85 -0.52 -6.66 -7.94
CA ILE A 85 -0.64 -6.61 -6.47
C ILE A 85 0.75 -6.61 -5.84
N THR A 86 1.60 -7.58 -6.20
CA THR A 86 2.95 -7.70 -5.64
C THR A 86 3.79 -6.46 -5.92
N LYS A 87 3.72 -5.92 -7.13
CA LYS A 87 4.39 -4.66 -7.50
C LYS A 87 3.87 -3.49 -6.66
N SER A 88 2.55 -3.36 -6.49
CA SER A 88 1.95 -2.30 -5.68
C SER A 88 2.42 -2.35 -4.23
N TYR A 89 2.45 -3.55 -3.64
CA TYR A 89 2.92 -3.76 -2.27
C TYR A 89 4.40 -3.41 -2.11
N ASN A 90 5.25 -3.84 -3.06
CA ASN A 90 6.67 -3.52 -3.03
C ASN A 90 6.92 -2.00 -3.17
N THR A 91 6.24 -1.34 -4.11
CA THR A 91 6.35 0.12 -4.27
C THR A 91 5.90 0.86 -3.01
N HIS A 92 4.83 0.39 -2.36
CA HIS A 92 4.35 0.97 -1.11
C HIS A 92 5.39 0.84 0.02
N ILE A 93 5.94 -0.36 0.25
CA ILE A 93 6.99 -0.56 1.27
C ILE A 93 8.21 0.33 1.01
N LEU A 94 8.63 0.46 -0.26
CA LEU A 94 9.77 1.31 -0.60
C LEU A 94 9.49 2.78 -0.28
N ASN A 95 8.28 3.27 -0.60
CA ASN A 95 7.88 4.63 -0.25
C ASN A 95 7.82 4.84 1.28
N HIS A 96 7.37 3.84 2.04
CA HIS A 96 7.38 3.89 3.52
C HIS A 96 8.76 4.08 4.10
N ARG A 97 9.75 3.31 3.64
CA ARG A 97 11.12 3.40 4.16
C ARG A 97 11.72 4.80 4.05
N VAL A 98 11.42 5.52 2.97
CA VAL A 98 11.91 6.89 2.78
C VAL A 98 11.29 7.84 3.81
N ILE A 99 9.98 7.73 4.03
CA ILE A 99 9.24 8.58 4.98
C ILE A 99 9.65 8.26 6.41
N ASP A 100 9.72 6.98 6.76
CA ASP A 100 10.11 6.53 8.10
C ASP A 100 11.52 7.03 8.46
N TYR A 101 12.44 7.00 7.50
CA TYR A 101 13.80 7.50 7.71
C TYR A 101 13.81 9.01 8.01
N GLU A 102 13.06 9.82 7.25
CA GLU A 102 12.97 11.26 7.46
C GLU A 102 12.29 11.60 8.80
N ILE A 103 11.20 10.90 9.14
CA ILE A 103 10.51 11.04 10.43
C ILE A 103 11.46 10.70 11.57
N LEU A 104 12.19 9.58 11.48
CA LEU A 104 13.17 9.17 12.50
C LEU A 104 14.28 10.20 12.67
N GLN A 105 14.78 10.77 11.58
CA GLN A 105 15.78 11.82 11.66
C GLN A 105 15.23 13.09 12.33
N SER A 106 14.00 13.49 12.00
CA SER A 106 13.36 14.64 12.63
C SER A 106 13.15 14.40 14.12
N LEU A 107 12.59 13.24 14.49
CA LEU A 107 12.41 12.83 15.88
C LEU A 107 13.73 12.83 16.66
N ARG A 108 14.83 12.38 16.07
CA ARG A 108 16.16 12.44 16.72
C ARG A 108 16.68 13.86 16.93
N ARG A 109 16.29 14.81 16.09
CA ARG A 109 16.66 16.23 16.25
C ARG A 109 15.82 16.92 17.33
N VAL A 110 14.52 16.61 17.39
CA VAL A 110 13.59 17.28 18.32
C VAL A 110 13.49 16.60 19.68
N ALA A 111 13.73 15.29 19.76
CA ALA A 111 13.76 14.60 21.04
C ALA A 111 14.99 15.09 21.81
N PRO A 112 14.83 15.56 23.07
CA PRO A 112 15.97 15.83 23.91
C PRO A 112 16.73 14.52 24.02
N ILE A 113 18.01 14.53 23.65
CA ILE A 113 18.91 13.39 23.78
C ILE A 113 18.76 12.93 25.23
N ALA A 114 18.11 11.78 25.42
CA ALA A 114 18.10 11.10 26.71
C ALA A 114 19.55 10.68 26.95
N ASN A 115 20.30 11.58 27.60
CA ASN A 115 21.53 11.25 28.28
C ASN A 115 21.23 10.31 29.45
#